data_AF-A0A7V4E6R6-F1
#
_entry.id   AF-A0A7V4E6R6-F1
#
_cell.length_a   1.000
_cell.length_b   1.000
_cell.length_c   1.000
_cell.angle_alpha   90.00
_cell.angle_beta   90.00
_cell.angle_gamma   90.00
#
_symmetry.space_group_name_H-M   'P 1'
#
loop_
_entity.id
_entity.type
_entity.pdbx_description
1 polymer ?
#
loop_
_entity_poly.entity_id
_entity_poly.type
_entity_poly.pdbx_seq_one_letter_code
_entity_poly.pdbx_strand_id
1 'polypeptide(L)' 'MRVLFVEGKEKEVLLDLARELPHPYWLLAGEGIWLLEVFGAGEEAMAKARALPGVKVWAFTLQDGVVYRGCGKKSATSP' A
#
# COMPACT_ATOMS: atom_id res chain seq x y z
N MET A 1 12.77 -4.58 4.30
CA MET A 1 11.39 -4.79 3.77
C MET A 1 11.18 -3.83 2.62
N ARG A 2 10.45 -4.20 1.57
CA ARG A 2 10.16 -3.28 0.45
C ARG A 2 8.77 -2.66 0.62
N VAL A 3 8.65 -1.37 0.33
CA VAL A 3 7.39 -0.62 0.34
C VAL A 3 7.11 -0.15 -1.07
N LEU A 4 5.96 -0.56 -1.61
CA LEU A 4 5.49 -0.20 -2.94
C LEU A 4 4.54 0.99 -2.81
N PHE A 5 4.68 1.94 -3.73
CA PHE A 5 3.81 3.09 -3.86
C PHE A 5 3.22 3.10 -5.26
N VAL A 6 1.91 3.29 -5.34
CA VAL A 6 1.15 3.39 -6.59
C VAL A 6 0.30 4.66 -6.52
N GLU A 7 0.65 5.65 -7.33
CA GLU A 7 -0.12 6.89 -7.48
C GLU A 7 -1.04 6.78 -8.70
N GLY A 8 -2.31 7.16 -8.54
CA GLY A 8 -3.28 7.18 -9.62
C GLY A 8 -4.44 8.14 -9.36
N LYS A 9 -5.25 8.41 -10.39
CA LYS A 9 -6.47 9.23 -10.26
C LYS A 9 -7.70 8.41 -9.89
N GLU A 10 -7.69 7.11 -10.20
CA GLU A 10 -8.82 6.22 -10.02
C GLU A 10 -8.66 5.42 -8.73
N LYS A 11 -9.44 5.77 -7.72
CA LYS A 11 -9.39 5.15 -6.38
C LYS A 11 -9.64 3.65 -6.45
N GLU A 12 -10.66 3.26 -7.20
CA GLU A 12 -11.16 1.90 -7.29
C GLU A 12 -10.10 0.96 -7.87
N VAL A 13 -9.38 1.43 -8.90
CA VAL A 13 -8.25 0.69 -9.51
C VAL A 13 -7.16 0.39 -8.48
N LEU A 14 -6.81 1.35 -7.62
CA LEU A 14 -5.83 1.14 -6.56
C LEU A 14 -6.34 0.20 -5.46
N LEU A 15 -7.63 0.28 -5.11
CA LEU A 15 -8.23 -0.63 -4.13
C LEU A 15 -8.31 -2.07 -4.64
N ASP A 16 -8.58 -2.28 -5.93
CA ASP A 16 -8.61 -3.61 -6.52
C ASP A 16 -7.22 -4.25 -6.51
N LEU A 17 -6.18 -3.49 -6.89
CA LEU A 17 -4.79 -3.93 -6.72
C LEU A 17 -4.49 -4.31 -5.26
N ALA A 18 -4.90 -3.48 -4.30
CA ALA A 18 -4.66 -3.75 -2.88
C ALA A 18 -5.31 -5.05 -2.39
N ARG A 19 -6.50 -5.38 -2.90
CA ARG A 19 -7.24 -6.62 -2.56
C ARG A 19 -6.56 -7.87 -3.12
N GLU A 20 -5.84 -7.75 -4.23
CA GLU A 20 -5.10 -8.87 -4.83
C GLU A 20 -3.79 -9.19 -4.11
N LEU A 21 -3.30 -8.29 -3.26
CA LEU A 21 -2.01 -8.42 -2.59
C LEU A 21 -2.21 -8.91 -1.15
N PRO A 22 -1.48 -9.95 -0.69
CA PRO A 22 -1.55 -10.45 0.68
C PRO A 22 -0.72 -9.58 1.64
N HIS A 23 -0.80 -8.26 1.48
CA HIS A 23 0.09 -7.29 2.13
C HIS A 23 -0.71 -6.19 2.83
N PRO A 24 -0.27 -5.73 4.02
CA PRO A 24 -0.83 -4.53 4.63
C PRO A 24 -0.69 -3.34 3.70
N TYR A 25 -1.71 -2.49 3.62
CA TYR A 25 -1.69 -1.30 2.80
C TYR A 25 -2.35 -0.10 3.49
N TRP A 26 -1.97 1.09 3.04
CA TRP A 26 -2.68 2.33 3.28
C TRP A 26 -3.10 2.94 1.95
N LEU A 27 -4.29 3.53 1.93
CA LEU A 27 -4.76 4.34 0.82
C LEU A 27 -4.90 5.78 1.30
N LEU A 28 -4.10 6.67 0.71
CA LEU A 28 -4.06 8.09 1.02
C LEU A 28 -4.72 8.87 -0.12
N ALA A 29 -5.34 9.99 0.22
CA ALA A 29 -5.95 10.93 -0.72
C ALA A 29 -5.34 12.32 -0.54
N GLY A 30 -5.06 13.02 -1.62
CA GLY A 30 -4.57 14.39 -1.58
C GLY A 30 -4.55 15.00 -2.98
N GLU A 31 -4.86 16.30 -3.11
CA GLU A 31 -4.69 17.06 -4.37
C GLU A 31 -5.29 16.42 -5.63
N GLY A 32 -6.43 15.72 -5.50
CA GLY A 32 -7.10 15.06 -6.62
C GLY A 32 -6.41 13.77 -7.11
N ILE A 33 -5.45 13.24 -6.35
CA ILE A 33 -4.80 11.96 -6.56
C ILE A 33 -5.00 11.02 -5.38
N TRP A 34 -4.80 9.73 -5.65
CA TRP A 34 -4.77 8.65 -4.68
C TRP A 34 -3.39 8.02 -4.67
N LEU A 35 -2.92 7.67 -3.47
CA LEU A 35 -1.65 6.99 -3.27
C LEU A 35 -1.90 5.71 -2.47
N LEU A 36 -1.63 4.57 -3.08
CA LEU A 36 -1.61 3.28 -2.41
C LEU A 36 -0.19 2.97 -1.95
N GLU A 37 -0.01 2.75 -0.65
CA GLU A 37 1.23 2.31 -0.03
C GLU A 37 1.09 0.86 0.44
N VAL A 38 1.92 -0.07 -0.05
CA VAL A 38 1.85 -1.50 0.25
C VAL A 38 3.15 -1.99 0.88
N PHE A 39 3.05 -2.59 2.08
CA PHE A 39 4.20 -3.05 2.86
C PHE A 39 4.52 -4.52 2.61
N GLY A 40 5.80 -4.80 2.32
CA GLY A 40 6.27 -6.16 2.03
C GLY A 40 6.06 -6.59 0.58
N ALA A 41 5.75 -5.64 -0.31
CA ALA A 41 5.53 -5.89 -1.72
C ALA A 41 6.81 -6.39 -2.43
N GLY A 42 6.74 -7.60 -2.98
CA GLY A 42 7.78 -8.21 -3.81
C GLY A 42 7.70 -7.83 -5.29
N GLU A 43 8.50 -8.50 -6.14
CA GLU A 43 8.52 -8.26 -7.60
C GLU A 43 7.15 -8.48 -8.26
N GLU A 44 6.38 -9.48 -7.82
CA GLU A 44 5.04 -9.76 -8.34
C GLU A 44 4.09 -8.57 -8.14
N ALA A 45 4.08 -7.98 -6.95
CA ALA A 45 3.25 -6.83 -6.64
C ALA A 45 3.62 -5.62 -7.51
N MET A 46 4.91 -5.43 -7.77
CA MET A 46 5.40 -4.36 -8.63
C MET A 46 5.04 -4.60 -10.10
N ALA A 47 5.06 -5.85 -10.58
CA ALA A 47 4.63 -6.20 -11.93
C ALA A 47 3.13 -5.94 -12.12
N LYS A 48 2.28 -6.37 -11.17
CA LYS A 48 0.84 -6.09 -11.17
C LYS A 48 0.55 -4.59 -11.17
N ALA A 49 1.22 -3.83 -10.31
CA ALA A 49 1.06 -2.37 -10.26
C ALA A 49 1.44 -1.69 -11.58
N ARG A 50 2.55 -2.08 -12.21
CA ARG A 50 3.01 -1.52 -13.49
C ARG A 50 2.12 -1.87 -14.68
N ALA A 51 1.32 -2.93 -14.57
CA ALA A 51 0.35 -3.30 -15.60
C ALA A 51 -0.90 -2.41 -15.60
N LEU A 52 -1.12 -1.62 -14.54
CA LEU A 52 -2.24 -0.69 -14.47
C LEU A 52 -1.99 0.52 -15.39
N PRO A 53 -2.98 0.94 -16.19
CA PRO A 53 -2.85 2.12 -17.02
C PRO A 53 -2.90 3.40 -16.17
N GLY A 54 -2.12 4.41 -16.56
CA GLY A 54 -2.24 5.76 -16.00
C GLY A 54 -1.75 5.94 -14.55
N VAL A 55 -1.07 4.94 -13.99
CA VAL A 55 -0.46 5.03 -12.64
C VAL A 55 1.03 5.34 -12.72
N LYS A 56 1.58 5.88 -11.64
CA LYS A 56 3.02 5.93 -11.39
C LYS A 56 3.37 4.94 -10.29
N VAL A 57 4.45 4.20 -10.50
CA VAL A 57 4.85 3.11 -9.60
C VAL A 57 6.30 3.27 -9.18
N TRP A 58 6.55 3.25 -7.87
CA TRP A 58 7.90 3.21 -7.32
C TRP A 58 7.94 2.35 -6.06
N ALA A 59 9.13 1.88 -5.72
CA ALA A 59 9.31 1.07 -4.53
C ALA A 59 10.63 1.41 -3.84
N PHE A 60 10.60 1.43 -2.52
CA PHE A 60 11.76 1.71 -1.68
C PHE A 60 12.06 0.52 -0.78
N THR A 61 13.33 0.32 -0.48
CA THR A 61 13.74 -0.58 0.60
C THR A 61 13.74 0.21 1.90
N LEU A 62 12.86 -0.17 2.83
CA LEU A 62 12.89 0.35 4.19
C LEU A 62 14.22 -0.06 4.85
N GLN A 63 15.03 0.94 5.19
CA GLN A 63 16.31 0.78 5.90
C GLN A 63 16.07 0.74 7.41
N ASP A 64 15.45 1.78 7.95
CA ASP A 64 15.11 1.92 9.37
C ASP A 64 13.68 2.46 9.52
N GLY A 65 12.97 2.04 10.58
CA GLY A 65 11.64 2.55 10.90
C GLY A 65 10.76 1.57 11.67
N VAL A 66 9.72 2.10 12.34
CA VAL A 66 8.69 1.29 13.01
C VAL A 66 7.46 1.26 12.13
N VAL A 67 7.03 0.07 11.72
CA VAL A 67 5.73 -0.11 11.07
C VAL A 67 4.69 -0.38 12.13
N TYR A 68 3.93 0.66 12.48
CA TYR A 68 2.74 0.49 13.30
C TYR A 68 1.65 -0.17 12.47
N ARG A 69 1.52 -1.49 12.62
CA ARG A 69 0.27 -2.17 12.24
C ARG A 69 -0.78 -1.64 13.21
N GLY A 70 -1.64 -0.74 12.74
CA GLY A 70 -2.70 -0.16 13.56
C GLY A 70 -3.38 -1.25 14.39
N CYS A 71 -3.64 -0.95 15.67
CA CYS A 71 -4.30 -1.86 16.60
C CYS A 71 -5.62 -2.34 15.99
N GLY A 72 -5.62 -3.51 15.36
CA GLY A 72 -6.84 -4.27 15.16
C GLY A 72 -7.45 -4.45 16.54
N LYS A 73 -8.69 -4.00 16.73
CA LYS A 73 -9.43 -4.14 17.99
C LYS A 73 -9.19 -5.55 18.58
N LYS A 74 -8.45 -5.60 19.68
CA LYS A 74 -8.83 -6.44 20.82
C LYS A 74 -9.18 -5.49 21.95
N SER A 75 -10.48 -5.25 22.09
CA SER A 75 -11.04 -4.93 23.39
C SER A 75 -10.69 -6.06 24.35
N ALA A 76 -9.88 -5.77 25.36
CA ALA A 76 -10.11 -6.13 26.76
C ALA A 76 -8.86 -5.81 27.59
N THR A 77 -9.04 -4.87 28.52
CA THR A 77 -8.41 -4.72 29.85
C THR A 77 -6.89 -4.67 29.97
N SER A 78 -6.43 -3.53 30.52
CA SER A 78 -5.24 -3.40 31.37
C SER A 78 -5.08 -4.58 32.34
N PRO A 79 -3.85 -4.97 32.69
CA PRO A 79 -3.06 -4.21 33.67
C PRO A 79 -1.76 -3.61 33.10
#